data_AF-A0A972HPX0-F1
#
_entry.id   AF-A0A972HPX0-F1
#
_cell.length_a   1.000
_cell.length_b   1.000
_cell.length_c   1.000
_cell.angle_alpha   90.00
_cell.angle_beta   90.00
_cell.angle_gamma   90.00
#
_symmetry.space_group_name_H-M   'P 1'
#
loop_
_entity.id
_entity.type
_entity.pdbx_description
1 polymer ?
#
loop_
_entity_poly.entity_id
_entity_poly.type
_entity_poly.pdbx_seq_one_letter_code
_entity_poly.pdbx_strand_id
1 'polypeptide(L)'
;MVDRWVVETVPSTRFPVYTRANVGEVFPDPVTPLSFSSMFKNAEGLQGAETGFRDAYVRMGAFSHDELDPDNPVFLGVFGGYCYLNASAMRLLGARAPGMTAQDIDDQFFG
;
A
#
# COMPACT_ATOMS: atom_id res chain seq x y z
N MET A 1 16.11 21.75 -6.99
CA MET A 1 15.89 20.30 -6.87
C MET A 1 14.43 20.14 -6.49
N VAL A 2 13.64 19.36 -7.23
CA VAL A 2 12.25 19.12 -6.84
C VAL A 2 12.30 17.97 -5.83
N ASP A 3 12.26 18.29 -4.54
CA ASP A 3 12.48 17.32 -3.45
C ASP A 3 11.35 16.27 -3.33
N ARG A 4 10.19 16.50 -3.96
CA ARG A 4 9.03 15.59 -3.94
C ARG A 4 8.26 15.62 -5.25
N TRP A 5 7.79 14.46 -5.71
CA TRP A 5 6.86 14.40 -6.85
C TRP A 5 5.59 15.22 -6.56
N VAL A 6 4.87 15.63 -7.61
CA VAL A 6 3.65 16.46 -7.49
C VAL A 6 2.59 15.83 -6.58
N VAL A 7 2.60 14.49 -6.46
CA VAL A 7 1.72 13.74 -5.57
C VAL A 7 2.50 12.62 -4.86
N GLU A 8 2.39 12.54 -3.54
CA GLU A 8 3.08 11.51 -2.76
C GLU A 8 2.28 11.12 -1.53
N THR A 9 2.50 9.88 -1.07
CA THR A 9 2.00 9.42 0.23
C THR A 9 3.01 9.69 1.35
N VAL A 10 2.54 9.67 2.59
CA VAL A 10 3.42 9.61 3.76
C VAL A 10 3.77 8.14 4.03
N PRO A 11 5.06 7.75 4.09
CA PRO A 11 5.43 6.38 4.37
C PRO A 11 5.05 6.00 5.81
N SER A 12 4.54 4.79 6.00
CA SER A 12 4.17 4.29 7.32
C SER A 12 5.41 4.03 8.18
N THR A 13 5.38 4.48 9.44
CA THR A 13 6.41 4.14 10.43
C THR A 13 6.20 2.75 11.02
N ARG A 14 4.95 2.26 11.06
CA ARG A 14 4.59 0.91 11.53
C ARG A 14 4.88 -0.16 10.47
N PHE A 15 4.67 0.17 9.19
CA PHE A 15 4.85 -0.72 8.06
C PHE A 15 5.88 -0.13 7.06
N PRO A 16 7.19 -0.17 7.39
CA PRO A 16 8.19 0.67 6.72
C PRO A 16 8.77 0.09 5.43
N VAL A 17 8.47 -1.16 5.06
CA VAL A 17 9.06 -1.81 3.88
C VAL A 17 8.09 -1.78 2.71
N TYR A 18 8.55 -1.18 1.62
CA TYR A 18 7.80 -1.03 0.37
C TYR A 18 8.56 -1.69 -0.79
N THR A 19 7.83 -2.28 -1.73
CA THR A 19 8.39 -2.93 -2.91
C THR A 19 7.64 -2.53 -4.17
N ARG A 20 8.35 -2.49 -5.30
CA ARG A 20 7.74 -2.32 -6.62
C ARG A 20 7.32 -3.62 -7.29
N ALA A 21 7.55 -4.79 -6.67
CA ALA A 21 7.41 -6.14 -7.23
C ALA A 21 6.28 -6.31 -8.28
N ASN A 22 5.19 -6.97 -7.93
CA ASN A 22 4.07 -7.17 -8.86
C ASN A 22 3.31 -5.85 -9.18
N VAL A 23 3.32 -4.88 -8.27
CA VAL A 23 2.61 -3.60 -8.47
C VAL A 23 3.18 -2.79 -9.64
N GLY A 24 4.46 -2.98 -9.99
CA GLY A 24 5.07 -2.35 -11.15
C GLY A 24 4.47 -2.78 -12.48
N GLU A 25 3.80 -3.94 -12.54
CA GLU A 25 3.06 -4.40 -13.73
C GLU A 25 1.70 -3.70 -13.86
N VAL A 26 1.10 -3.30 -12.73
CA VAL A 26 -0.19 -2.61 -12.66
C VAL A 26 0.00 -1.09 -12.83
N PHE A 27 1.06 -0.55 -12.25
CA PHE A 27 1.48 0.85 -12.34
C PHE A 27 2.90 0.93 -12.91
N PRO A 28 3.07 0.69 -14.22
CA PRO A 28 4.39 0.76 -14.87
C PRO A 28 4.91 2.18 -14.93
N ASP A 29 4.02 3.13 -15.19
CA ASP A 29 4.32 4.54 -15.38
C ASP A 29 4.15 5.36 -14.10
N PRO A 30 4.75 6.57 -14.04
CA PRO A 30 4.51 7.48 -12.93
C PRO A 30 3.02 7.77 -12.70
N VAL A 31 2.60 7.71 -11.44
CA VAL A 31 1.24 7.98 -11.01
C VAL A 31 0.90 9.44 -11.30
N THR A 32 -0.09 9.65 -12.15
CA THR A 32 -0.60 10.99 -12.47
C THR A 32 -1.34 11.59 -11.29
N PRO A 33 -1.42 12.93 -11.16
CA PRO A 33 -2.21 13.57 -10.10
C PRO A 33 -3.67 13.13 -10.07
N LEU A 34 -4.29 12.86 -11.23
CA LEU A 34 -5.67 12.40 -11.32
C LEU A 34 -5.82 10.95 -10.82
N SER A 35 -4.90 10.06 -11.18
CA SER A 35 -4.86 8.70 -10.66
C SER A 35 -4.65 8.70 -9.14
N PHE A 36 -3.76 9.58 -8.66
CA PHE A 36 -3.51 9.73 -7.23
C PHE A 36 -4.76 10.16 -6.46
N SER A 37 -5.43 11.23 -6.92
CA SER A 37 -6.58 11.82 -6.25
C SER A 37 -7.84 10.95 -6.28
N SER A 38 -7.92 9.98 -7.19
CA SER A 38 -9.06 9.05 -7.31
C SER A 38 -8.83 7.70 -6.65
N MET A 39 -7.57 7.23 -6.57
CA MET A 39 -7.27 5.88 -6.07
C MET A 39 -6.59 5.87 -4.70
N PHE A 40 -5.80 6.90 -4.36
CA PHE A 40 -4.96 6.89 -3.17
C PHE A 40 -5.51 7.81 -2.08
N LYS A 41 -5.41 9.12 -2.30
CA LYS A 41 -5.82 10.13 -1.31
C LYS A 41 -6.05 11.48 -2.01
N ASN A 42 -6.99 12.25 -1.48
CA ASN A 42 -7.16 13.66 -1.82
C ASN A 42 -7.56 14.46 -0.56
N ALA A 43 -8.04 15.70 -0.73
CA ALA A 43 -8.44 16.56 0.37
C ALA A 43 -9.64 16.03 1.18
N GLU A 44 -10.44 15.14 0.60
CA GLU A 44 -11.60 14.51 1.26
C GLU A 44 -11.21 13.25 2.04
N GLY A 45 -9.96 12.79 1.92
CA GLY A 45 -9.43 11.63 2.64
C GLY A 45 -8.93 10.52 1.72
N LEU A 46 -8.96 9.29 2.26
CA LEU A 46 -8.54 8.07 1.57
C LEU A 46 -9.54 7.71 0.46
N GLN A 47 -9.01 7.22 -0.66
CA GLN A 47 -9.80 6.96 -1.86
C GLN A 47 -9.77 5.49 -2.26
N GLY A 48 -10.28 5.17 -3.46
CA GLY A 48 -10.83 3.86 -3.79
C GLY A 48 -9.92 2.64 -3.57
N ALA A 49 -8.63 2.73 -3.88
CA ALA A 49 -7.73 1.58 -3.72
C ALA A 49 -7.50 1.27 -2.24
N GLU A 50 -7.18 2.28 -1.43
CA GLU A 50 -6.93 2.10 -0.01
C GLU A 50 -8.20 1.66 0.73
N THR A 51 -9.34 2.29 0.47
CA THR A 51 -10.61 1.91 1.12
C THR A 51 -11.04 0.50 0.75
N GLY A 52 -10.81 0.08 -0.49
CA GLY A 52 -11.05 -1.29 -0.95
C GLY A 52 -10.19 -2.32 -0.22
N PHE A 53 -8.88 -2.07 -0.08
CA PHE A 53 -7.99 -2.96 0.69
C PHE A 53 -8.41 -3.05 2.16
N ARG A 54 -8.73 -1.92 2.80
CA ARG A 54 -9.18 -1.87 4.19
C ARG A 54 -10.43 -2.70 4.39
N ASP A 55 -11.45 -2.46 3.56
CA ASP A 55 -12.72 -3.17 3.66
C ASP A 55 -12.53 -4.68 3.48
N ALA A 56 -11.78 -5.10 2.47
CA ALA A 56 -11.51 -6.52 2.21
C ALA A 56 -10.76 -7.19 3.36
N TYR A 57 -9.65 -6.60 3.82
CA TYR A 57 -8.80 -7.23 4.81
C TYR A 57 -9.36 -7.16 6.23
N VAL A 58 -10.15 -6.14 6.57
CA VAL A 58 -10.89 -6.09 7.83
C VAL A 58 -12.01 -7.13 7.84
N ARG A 59 -12.78 -7.26 6.74
CA ARG A 59 -13.85 -8.29 6.63
C ARG A 59 -13.30 -9.71 6.70
N MET A 60 -12.12 -9.94 6.14
CA MET A 60 -11.42 -11.22 6.23
C MET A 60 -10.92 -11.53 7.66
N GLY A 61 -10.87 -10.53 8.55
CA GLY A 61 -10.31 -10.66 9.89
C GLY A 61 -8.78 -10.59 9.93
N ALA A 62 -8.15 -10.16 8.83
CA ALA A 62 -6.69 -10.05 8.74
C ALA A 62 -6.15 -8.75 9.34
N PHE A 63 -6.96 -7.71 9.49
CA PHE A 63 -6.59 -6.44 10.12
C PHE A 63 -7.79 -5.87 10.90
N SER A 64 -7.53 -5.00 11.87
CA SER A 64 -8.53 -4.09 12.42
C SER A 64 -8.23 -2.64 12.05
N HIS A 65 -9.24 -1.78 12.08
CA HIS A 65 -9.09 -0.38 11.65
C HIS A 65 -8.08 0.41 12.52
N ASP A 66 -7.93 0.07 13.80
CA ASP A 66 -6.98 0.71 14.72
C ASP A 66 -5.51 0.37 14.44
N GLU A 67 -5.24 -0.68 13.65
CA GLU A 67 -3.89 -1.00 13.21
C GLU A 67 -3.41 -0.15 12.02
N LEU A 68 -4.34 0.57 11.38
CA LEU A 68 -4.11 1.28 10.12
C LEU A 68 -4.13 2.79 10.35
N ASP A 69 -3.21 3.51 9.71
CA ASP A 69 -3.18 4.97 9.75
C ASP A 69 -4.51 5.53 9.18
N PRO A 70 -5.32 6.28 9.94
CA PRO A 70 -6.62 6.74 9.46
C PRO A 70 -6.52 7.75 8.31
N ASP A 71 -5.38 8.44 8.20
CA ASP A 71 -5.19 9.58 7.32
C ASP A 71 -4.32 9.26 6.10
N ASN A 72 -3.56 8.16 6.11
CA ASN A 72 -2.64 7.81 5.03
C ASN A 72 -2.85 6.40 4.46
N PRO A 73 -2.65 6.20 3.14
CA PRO A 73 -2.63 4.87 2.55
C PRO A 73 -1.61 3.95 3.20
N VAL A 74 -2.02 2.74 3.57
CA VAL A 74 -1.16 1.73 4.20
C VAL A 74 -0.71 0.69 3.18
N PHE A 75 -1.61 0.19 2.34
CA PHE A 75 -1.33 -0.97 1.50
C PHE A 75 -0.60 -0.62 0.21
N LEU A 76 -0.86 0.58 -0.32
CA LEU A 76 -0.11 1.16 -1.43
C LEU A 76 0.53 2.48 -1.01
N GLY A 77 1.68 2.80 -1.59
CA GLY A 77 2.36 4.08 -1.44
C GLY A 77 2.78 4.65 -2.79
N VAL A 78 2.86 5.98 -2.89
CA VAL A 78 3.43 6.68 -4.05
C VAL A 78 4.61 7.52 -3.59
N PHE A 79 5.79 7.19 -4.10
CA PHE A 79 7.05 7.84 -3.75
C PHE A 79 7.86 8.10 -5.01
N GLY A 80 8.39 9.32 -5.18
CA GLY A 80 9.15 9.66 -6.39
C GLY A 80 8.38 9.44 -7.69
N GLY A 81 7.05 9.52 -7.62
CA GLY A 81 6.13 9.31 -8.74
C GLY A 81 5.73 7.87 -9.03
N TYR A 82 6.32 6.87 -8.38
CA TYR A 82 5.97 5.47 -8.65
C TYR A 82 5.13 4.85 -7.54
N CYS A 83 4.26 3.91 -7.91
CA CYS A 83 3.47 3.12 -6.97
C CYS A 83 4.29 1.97 -6.38
N TYR A 84 4.09 1.72 -5.09
CA TYR A 84 4.71 0.67 -4.30
C TYR A 84 3.66 -0.08 -3.50
N LEU A 85 3.85 -1.39 -3.34
CA LEU A 85 3.09 -2.23 -2.43
C LEU A 85 3.80 -2.24 -1.08
N ASN A 86 3.04 -2.16 0.01
CA ASN A 86 3.59 -2.23 1.35
C ASN A 86 3.87 -3.69 1.76
N ALA A 87 5.10 -4.14 1.55
CA ALA A 87 5.53 -5.49 1.89
C ALA A 87 5.43 -5.78 3.40
N SER A 88 5.66 -4.80 4.28
CA SER A 88 5.46 -4.98 5.72
C SER A 88 4.01 -5.35 6.06
N ALA A 89 3.03 -4.66 5.45
CA ALA A 89 1.62 -4.98 5.63
C ALA A 89 1.28 -6.36 5.00
N MET A 90 1.80 -6.65 3.80
CA MET A 90 1.56 -7.93 3.13
C MET A 90 2.14 -9.13 3.90
N ARG A 91 3.31 -8.99 4.54
CA ARG A 91 3.87 -10.02 5.42
C ARG A 91 2.95 -10.33 6.59
N LEU A 92 2.37 -9.30 7.21
CA LEU A 92 1.43 -9.48 8.31
C LEU A 92 0.14 -10.16 7.83
N LEU A 93 -0.34 -9.80 6.63
CA LEU A 93 -1.43 -10.50 5.97
C LEU A 93 -1.12 -11.99 5.80
N GLY A 94 0.03 -12.33 5.22
CA GLY A 94 0.46 -13.72 5.02
C GLY A 94 0.58 -14.49 6.35
N ALA A 95 1.18 -13.89 7.38
CA ALA A 95 1.30 -14.50 8.71
C ALA A 95 -0.05 -14.72 9.42
N ARG A 96 -1.10 -14.01 9.02
CA ARG A 96 -2.47 -14.15 9.56
C ARG A 96 -3.35 -15.07 8.71
N ALA A 97 -2.95 -15.37 7.47
CA ALA A 97 -3.70 -16.23 6.58
C ALA A 97 -3.50 -17.72 6.93
N PRO A 98 -4.56 -18.55 6.95
CA PRO A 98 -4.43 -19.98 7.27
C PRO A 98 -3.48 -20.71 6.32
N GLY A 99 -2.45 -21.35 6.88
CA GLY A 99 -1.48 -22.14 6.11
C GLY A 99 -0.42 -21.33 5.37
N MET A 100 -0.33 -20.03 5.64
CA MET A 100 0.69 -19.14 5.08
C MET A 100 1.60 -18.57 6.17
N THR A 101 2.72 -17.99 5.75
CA THR A 101 3.75 -17.35 6.56
C THR A 101 4.16 -16.02 5.96
N ALA A 102 4.93 -15.22 6.72
CA ALA A 102 5.56 -14.03 6.17
C ALA A 102 6.63 -14.36 5.10
N GLN A 103 7.26 -15.54 5.19
CA GLN A 103 8.26 -15.99 4.22
C GLN A 103 7.63 -16.25 2.85
N ASP A 104 6.42 -16.82 2.81
CA ASP A 104 5.70 -17.05 1.55
C ASP A 104 5.48 -15.75 0.77
N ILE A 105 5.28 -14.63 1.49
CA ILE A 105 5.15 -13.29 0.90
C ILE A 105 6.50 -12.76 0.41
N ASP A 106 7.58 -13.03 1.15
CA ASP A 106 8.92 -12.64 0.73
C ASP A 106 9.36 -13.39 -0.53
N ASP A 107 9.16 -14.70 -0.57
CA ASP A 107 9.46 -15.54 -1.74
C ASP A 107 8.66 -15.05 -2.97
N GLN A 108 7.40 -14.62 -2.77
CA GLN A 108 6.58 -14.06 -3.85
C GLN A 108 7.09 -12.71 -4.39
N PHE A 109 7.64 -11.84 -3.53
CA PHE A 109 8.02 -10.48 -3.92
C PHE A 109 9.50 -10.32 -4.25
N PHE A 110 10.36 -11.19 -3.74
CA PHE A 110 11.82 -11.04 -3.80
C PHE A 110 12.56 -12.25 -4.38
N GLY A 111 11.89 -13.40 -4.57
CA GLY A 111 12.50 -14.66 -5.02
C GLY A 111 13.39 -15.31 -3.97
#